data_AF-A0A267H1J9-F1
#
_entry.id   AF-A0A267H1J9-F1
#
_cell.length_a   1.000
_cell.length_b   1.000
_cell.length_c   1.000
_cell.angle_alpha   90.00
_cell.angle_beta   90.00
_cell.angle_gamma   90.00
#
_symmetry.space_group_name_H-M   'P 1'
#
loop_
_entity.id
_entity.type
_entity.pdbx_description
1 polymer ?
#
loop_
_entity_poly.entity_id
_entity_poly.type
_entity_poly.pdbx_seq_one_letter_code
_entity_poly.pdbx_strand_id
1 'polypeptide(L)'
;MAQTTKERQIRREIDESFRPLFERYEADPSNAEGVPMAQLSERLLESSTLPRMRINAMLRRADADANNRITYGEFVVEMTRADDDTRRRMGIGKRFINRAVLTAVPGHRPRTVDSPDTFSPWGEQAEMESFSDAYDCRPPPIFIPLITAAEIAVFLYYALEPASRAKWPVTASSGCPMDSPLLYHPKKRWEAWRFLSYMLLHNGYIHLIFNCLVQLILGVLLELVHKLWRVGPVYLLGVVAGSLASSCFDPRIALVGASGGCYALIGAHFANVLLNWEEMQHDWLKNPVSFFGSGVFRLIVLLLLAGGDTGLAVYNRFFIDTRSQTSFAAHGGGFVAGLLIGVPLLRNIDVKQWERVMFWIFLVLYVLLMTAGIMFNIFCGNEGVDLCYGPPRPTPNSLLQFATRPPPVR
;
A
#
# COMPACT_ATOMS: atom_id res chain seq x y z
N MET A 1 38.87 18.04 31.29
CA MET A 1 37.50 17.48 31.35
C MET A 1 37.55 16.05 30.83
N ALA A 2 37.11 15.07 31.61
CA ALA A 2 37.11 13.66 31.19
C ALA A 2 35.94 13.43 30.22
N GLN A 3 36.23 13.10 28.95
CA GLN A 3 35.22 12.66 27.99
C GLN A 3 34.52 11.39 28.49
N THR A 4 33.19 11.35 28.40
CA THR A 4 32.40 10.20 28.84
C THR A 4 32.65 8.99 27.93
N THR A 5 32.52 7.77 28.47
CA THR A 5 32.69 6.51 27.70
C THR A 5 31.81 6.47 26.44
N LYS A 6 30.60 7.06 26.52
CA LYS A 6 29.65 7.18 25.39
C LYS A 6 30.19 8.10 24.29
N GLU A 7 30.78 9.23 24.64
CA GLU A 7 31.34 10.20 23.69
C GLU A 7 32.54 9.62 22.92
N ARG A 8 33.38 8.81 23.59
CA ARG A 8 34.49 8.10 22.95
C ARG A 8 34.01 7.06 21.94
N GLN A 9 32.94 6.32 22.28
CA GLN A 9 32.35 5.34 21.36
C GLN A 9 31.77 6.03 20.11
N ILE A 10 31.03 7.12 20.29
CA ILE A 10 30.45 7.89 19.18
C ILE A 10 31.54 8.42 18.25
N ARG A 11 32.62 9.01 18.81
CA ARG A 11 33.75 9.49 17.99
C ARG A 11 34.40 8.38 17.18
N ARG A 12 34.58 7.20 17.76
CA ARG A 12 35.14 6.04 17.06
C ARG A 12 34.26 5.60 15.89
N GLU A 13 32.94 5.55 16.09
CA GLU A 13 31.99 5.19 15.03
C GLU A 13 31.99 6.23 13.89
N ILE A 14 32.13 7.53 14.22
CA ILE A 14 32.25 8.60 13.23
C ILE A 14 33.57 8.49 12.46
N ASP A 15 34.69 8.26 13.15
CA ASP A 15 36.00 8.07 12.54
C ASP A 15 35.98 6.88 11.57
N GLU A 16 35.51 5.71 12.00
CA GLU A 16 35.45 4.52 11.12
C GLU A 16 34.56 4.75 9.88
N SER A 17 33.52 5.59 9.99
CA SER A 17 32.55 5.80 8.91
C SER A 17 32.89 6.94 7.95
N PHE A 18 33.43 8.06 8.45
CA PHE A 18 33.54 9.30 7.67
C PHE A 18 34.97 9.79 7.48
N ARG A 19 35.91 9.46 8.35
CA ARG A 19 37.32 9.89 8.23
C ARG A 19 37.94 9.56 6.86
N PRO A 20 37.74 8.37 6.26
CA PRO A 20 38.28 8.06 4.94
C PRO A 20 37.75 8.97 3.82
N LEU A 21 36.56 9.57 4.00
CA LEU A 21 35.99 10.51 3.04
C LEU A 21 36.71 11.85 3.08
N PHE A 22 37.02 12.37 4.26
CA PHE A 22 37.71 13.65 4.44
C PHE A 22 39.20 13.54 4.12
N GLU A 23 39.87 12.46 4.53
CA GLU A 23 41.30 12.24 4.27
C GLU A 23 41.63 12.22 2.77
N ARG A 24 40.71 11.74 1.91
CA ARG A 24 40.89 11.78 0.45
C ARG A 24 40.91 13.20 -0.13
N TYR A 25 40.21 14.13 0.50
CA TYR A 25 40.16 15.53 0.06
C TYR A 25 41.30 16.34 0.67
N GLU A 26 41.55 16.14 1.96
CA GLU A 26 42.65 16.79 2.69
C GLU A 26 44.04 16.36 2.19
N ALA A 27 44.13 15.25 1.45
CA ALA A 27 45.37 14.82 0.77
C ALA A 27 45.82 15.76 -0.36
N ASP A 28 44.92 16.58 -0.91
CA ASP A 28 45.26 17.61 -1.90
C ASP A 28 45.55 18.94 -1.19
N PRO A 29 46.76 19.52 -1.33
CA PRO A 29 47.12 20.80 -0.70
C PRO A 29 46.18 21.97 -1.06
N SER A 30 45.48 21.90 -2.20
CA SER A 30 44.49 22.90 -2.60
C SER A 30 43.16 22.83 -1.82
N ASN A 31 42.97 21.78 -1.02
CA ASN A 31 41.79 21.53 -0.19
C ASN A 31 42.09 21.62 1.31
N ALA A 32 43.20 22.27 1.69
CA ALA A 32 43.60 22.44 3.09
C ALA A 32 42.54 23.15 3.95
N GLU A 33 41.66 23.95 3.32
CA GLU A 33 40.55 24.66 3.96
C GLU A 33 39.28 23.79 4.14
N GLY A 34 39.34 22.49 3.83
CA GLY A 34 38.22 21.56 4.00
C GLY A 34 37.43 21.27 2.72
N VAL A 35 36.45 20.37 2.83
CA VAL A 35 35.67 19.86 1.69
C VAL A 35 34.58 20.87 1.31
N PRO A 36 34.41 21.24 0.03
CA PRO A 36 33.31 22.11 -0.39
C PRO A 36 31.94 21.56 0.04
N MET A 37 31.12 22.40 0.66
CA MET A 37 29.83 22.00 1.23
C MET A 37 28.91 21.32 0.20
N ALA A 38 28.86 21.85 -1.03
CA ALA A 38 28.04 21.28 -2.11
C ALA A 38 28.44 19.84 -2.44
N GLN A 39 29.74 19.56 -2.49
CA GLN A 39 30.28 18.26 -2.83
C GLN A 39 30.13 17.26 -1.68
N LEU A 40 30.32 17.71 -0.45
CA LEU A 40 30.06 16.90 0.74
C LEU A 40 28.57 16.55 0.85
N SER A 41 27.68 17.50 0.55
CA SER A 41 26.22 17.28 0.52
C SER A 41 25.84 16.18 -0.48
N GLU A 42 26.36 16.23 -1.71
CA GLU A 42 26.09 15.19 -2.72
C GLU A 42 26.55 13.81 -2.28
N ARG A 43 27.75 13.68 -1.72
CA ARG A 43 28.25 12.38 -1.23
C ARG A 43 27.46 11.86 -0.03
N LEU A 44 27.07 12.74 0.88
CA LEU A 44 26.22 12.36 2.01
C LEU A 44 24.82 11.97 1.53
N LEU A 45 24.30 12.57 0.46
CA LEU A 45 23.03 12.17 -0.16
C LEU A 45 23.10 10.77 -0.80
N GLU A 46 24.24 10.43 -1.40
CA GLU A 46 24.44 9.11 -1.99
C GLU A 46 24.57 8.00 -0.94
N SER A 47 25.10 8.35 0.24
CA SER A 47 25.49 7.38 1.27
C SER A 47 24.58 7.35 2.51
N SER A 48 23.80 8.41 2.75
CA SER A 48 22.87 8.52 3.88
C SER A 48 21.42 8.41 3.43
N THR A 49 20.55 8.14 4.41
CA THR A 49 19.09 8.15 4.20
C THR A 49 18.44 9.43 4.66
N LEU A 50 19.26 10.45 4.94
CA LEU A 50 18.75 11.74 5.35
C LEU A 50 18.24 12.53 4.14
N PRO A 51 17.15 13.29 4.32
CA PRO A 51 16.67 14.20 3.28
C PRO A 51 17.72 15.26 2.96
N ARG A 52 17.78 15.71 1.70
CA ARG A 52 18.68 16.79 1.25
C ARG A 52 18.65 18.02 2.14
N MET A 53 17.46 18.41 2.59
CA MET A 53 17.27 19.56 3.47
C MET A 53 17.96 19.37 4.83
N ARG A 54 17.89 18.17 5.44
CA ARG A 54 18.52 17.88 6.74
C ARG A 54 20.04 17.82 6.62
N ILE A 55 20.55 17.24 5.54
CA ILE A 55 21.99 17.23 5.25
C ILE A 55 22.47 18.68 5.06
N ASN A 56 21.81 19.46 4.22
CA ASN A 56 22.19 20.86 3.99
C ASN A 56 22.09 21.70 5.27
N ALA A 57 21.03 21.55 6.06
CA ALA A 57 20.88 22.25 7.34
C ALA A 57 21.98 21.86 8.35
N MET A 58 22.32 20.57 8.41
CA MET A 58 23.41 20.08 9.26
C MET A 58 24.76 20.60 8.81
N LEU A 59 25.05 20.57 7.50
CA LEU A 59 26.30 21.12 6.96
C LEU A 59 26.39 22.64 7.16
N ARG A 60 25.28 23.38 7.00
CA ARG A 60 25.22 24.82 7.31
C ARG A 60 25.49 25.13 8.79
N ARG A 61 25.10 24.23 9.71
CA ARG A 61 25.42 24.37 11.15
C ARG A 61 26.85 23.96 11.48
N ALA A 62 27.41 23.05 10.69
CA ALA A 62 28.80 22.63 10.83
C ALA A 62 29.78 23.71 10.31
N ASP A 63 29.41 24.45 9.26
CA ASP A 63 30.15 25.60 8.71
C ASP A 63 30.12 26.80 9.67
N ALA A 64 30.94 26.74 10.71
CA ALA A 64 30.94 27.72 11.78
C ALA A 64 31.59 29.06 11.37
N ASP A 65 32.47 29.03 10.38
CA ASP A 65 33.20 30.19 9.86
C ASP A 65 32.61 30.75 8.55
N ALA A 66 31.53 30.13 8.04
CA ALA A 66 30.76 30.55 6.87
C ALA A 66 31.60 30.61 5.57
N ASN A 67 32.60 29.73 5.45
CA ASN A 67 33.51 29.69 4.31
C ASN A 67 33.03 28.74 3.19
N ASN A 68 31.83 28.12 3.33
CA ASN A 68 31.27 27.12 2.43
C ASN A 68 32.12 25.85 2.26
N ARG A 69 33.03 25.59 3.18
CA ARG A 69 33.85 24.38 3.29
C ARG A 69 33.68 23.79 4.67
N ILE A 70 33.77 22.47 4.76
CA ILE A 70 33.59 21.73 6.00
C ILE A 70 34.86 20.95 6.27
N THR A 71 35.50 21.26 7.39
CA THR A 71 36.62 20.49 7.91
C THR A 71 36.13 19.24 8.63
N TYR A 72 36.99 18.21 8.74
CA TYR A 72 36.64 17.03 9.51
C TYR A 72 36.29 17.38 10.98
N GLY A 73 36.99 18.35 11.56
CA GLY A 73 36.75 18.81 12.93
C GLY A 73 35.33 19.36 13.13
N GLU A 74 34.89 20.23 12.24
CA GLU A 74 33.54 20.81 12.24
C GLU A 74 32.46 19.74 12.07
N PHE A 75 32.68 18.82 11.13
CA PHE A 75 31.76 17.72 10.89
C PHE A 75 31.59 16.82 12.12
N VAL A 76 32.69 16.49 12.81
CA VAL A 76 32.65 15.68 14.04
C VAL A 76 31.90 16.41 15.15
N VAL A 77 32.07 17.73 15.31
CA VAL A 77 31.36 18.51 16.32
C VAL A 77 29.86 18.46 16.09
N GLU A 78 29.40 18.68 14.87
CA GLU A 78 27.97 18.61 14.53
C GLU A 78 27.44 17.18 14.69
N MET A 79 28.20 16.16 14.27
CA MET A 79 27.81 14.75 14.44
C MET A 79 27.74 14.32 15.90
N THR A 80 28.59 14.87 16.77
CA THR A 80 28.56 14.59 18.21
C THR A 80 27.36 15.26 18.87
N ARG A 81 26.90 16.40 18.35
CA ARG A 81 25.69 17.10 18.80
C ARG A 81 24.40 16.50 18.25
N ALA A 82 24.47 15.83 17.09
CA ALA A 82 23.34 15.20 16.45
C ALA A 82 22.73 14.09 17.33
N ASP A 83 21.39 13.97 17.27
CA ASP A 83 20.66 12.92 17.96
C ASP A 83 21.03 11.51 17.47
N ASP A 84 20.71 10.49 18.26
CA ASP A 84 21.07 9.09 17.96
C ASP A 84 20.45 8.58 16.64
N ASP A 85 19.30 9.12 16.20
CA ASP A 85 18.66 8.76 14.93
C ASP A 85 19.39 9.38 13.73
N THR A 86 19.74 10.68 13.80
CA THR A 86 20.54 11.37 12.77
C THR A 86 21.85 10.62 12.51
N ARG A 87 22.59 10.29 13.57
CA ARG A 87 23.86 9.55 13.47
C ARG A 87 23.67 8.18 12.82
N ARG A 88 22.62 7.45 13.19
CA ARG A 88 22.31 6.13 12.64
C ARG A 88 21.93 6.17 11.16
N ARG A 89 21.25 7.22 10.71
CA ARG A 89 20.81 7.40 9.31
C ARG A 89 21.90 7.92 8.38
N MET A 90 22.92 8.56 8.94
CA MET A 90 24.13 8.96 8.23
C MET A 90 25.14 7.83 8.04
N GLY A 91 25.10 6.78 8.88
CA GLY A 91 26.08 5.69 8.84
C GLY A 91 26.22 5.01 7.48
N ILE A 92 27.40 5.16 6.87
CA ILE A 92 27.78 4.56 5.58
C ILE A 92 27.93 3.05 5.78
N GLY A 93 27.07 2.24 5.16
CA GLY A 93 27.23 0.77 5.11
C GLY A 93 26.12 -0.09 5.69
N LYS A 94 24.95 0.46 6.07
CA LYS A 94 23.79 -0.35 6.48
C LYS A 94 22.51 0.07 5.75
N ARG A 95 22.09 -0.73 4.75
CA ARG A 95 20.75 -1.36 4.61
C ARG A 95 20.15 -1.38 3.19
N PHE A 96 19.73 -2.57 2.77
CA PHE A 96 18.88 -2.86 1.60
C PHE A 96 17.41 -2.41 1.81
N ILE A 97 16.95 -2.35 3.07
CA ILE A 97 15.54 -2.07 3.44
C ILE A 97 15.13 -0.60 3.17
N ASN A 98 16.05 0.35 3.35
CA ASN A 98 15.74 1.76 3.14
C ASN A 98 15.53 2.12 1.66
N ARG A 99 16.05 1.30 0.75
CA ARG A 99 15.98 1.53 -0.70
C ARG A 99 14.60 1.24 -1.28
N ALA A 100 13.87 0.25 -0.73
CA ALA A 100 12.49 -0.05 -1.11
C ALA A 100 11.50 1.06 -0.67
N VAL A 101 11.76 1.68 0.47
CA VAL A 101 11.00 2.84 0.96
C VAL A 101 11.25 4.05 0.06
N LEU A 102 12.50 4.31 -0.32
CA LEU A 102 12.84 5.40 -1.25
C LEU A 102 12.22 5.20 -2.64
N THR A 103 12.07 3.96 -3.12
CA THR A 103 11.35 3.69 -4.39
C THR A 103 9.84 3.87 -4.27
N ALA A 104 9.25 3.74 -3.08
CA ALA A 104 7.81 3.82 -2.86
C ALA A 104 7.29 5.26 -2.73
N VAL A 105 8.17 6.23 -2.50
CA VAL A 105 7.78 7.62 -2.20
C VAL A 105 8.14 8.58 -3.36
N PRO A 106 7.23 9.47 -3.78
CA PRO A 106 7.53 10.52 -4.75
C PRO A 106 8.63 11.47 -4.24
N GLY A 107 9.52 11.93 -5.12
CA GLY A 107 10.58 12.87 -4.76
C GLY A 107 10.05 14.27 -4.48
N HIS A 108 10.28 14.79 -3.27
CA HIS A 108 9.79 16.12 -2.87
C HIS A 108 10.74 17.24 -3.29
N ARG A 109 10.19 18.35 -3.80
CA ARG A 109 10.90 19.64 -3.90
C ARG A 109 10.75 20.40 -2.56
N PRO A 110 11.80 21.03 -2.02
CA PRO A 110 11.59 22.16 -1.13
C PRO A 110 10.93 23.27 -1.94
N ARG A 111 9.90 23.93 -1.40
CA ARG A 111 9.39 25.18 -1.97
C ARG A 111 10.56 26.14 -2.14
N THR A 112 10.83 26.59 -3.37
CA THR A 112 11.60 27.81 -3.56
C THR A 112 10.77 28.93 -2.95
N VAL A 113 11.17 29.40 -1.77
CA VAL A 113 10.65 30.64 -1.21
C VAL A 113 11.14 31.73 -2.14
N ASP A 114 10.27 32.23 -3.02
CA ASP A 114 10.54 33.34 -3.94
C ASP A 114 10.67 34.71 -3.22
N SER A 115 11.22 34.73 -2.01
CA SER A 115 11.52 35.95 -1.26
C SER A 115 12.79 35.74 -0.41
N PRO A 116 13.87 36.49 -0.68
CA PRO A 116 15.11 36.42 0.10
C PRO A 116 14.96 36.85 1.57
N ASP A 117 13.82 37.44 1.95
CA ASP A 117 13.74 38.29 3.14
C ASP A 117 12.92 37.72 4.31
N THR A 118 12.63 36.41 4.35
CA THR A 118 11.95 35.83 5.54
C THR A 118 12.50 34.45 5.89
N PHE A 119 13.74 34.43 6.37
CA PHE A 119 14.32 33.26 7.01
C PHE A 119 13.65 33.01 8.37
N SER A 120 12.71 32.05 8.44
CA SER A 120 12.15 31.56 9.71
C SER A 120 12.72 30.17 10.01
N PRO A 121 13.65 30.03 10.98
CA PRO A 121 14.20 28.75 11.41
C PRO A 121 13.12 27.74 11.82
N TRP A 122 12.00 28.23 12.34
CA TRP A 122 10.90 27.42 12.87
C TRP A 122 10.03 26.77 11.78
N GLY A 123 9.91 27.41 10.62
CA GLY A 123 9.15 26.88 9.49
C GLY A 123 9.84 25.67 8.85
N GLU A 124 11.15 25.79 8.63
CA GLU A 124 11.99 24.71 8.06
C GLU A 124 12.02 23.49 8.99
N GLN A 125 12.04 23.71 10.32
CA GLN A 125 12.08 22.66 11.32
C GLN A 125 10.76 21.88 11.43
N ALA A 126 9.60 22.56 11.38
CA ALA A 126 8.29 21.93 11.37
C ALA A 126 8.00 21.17 10.06
N GLU A 127 8.43 21.69 8.91
CA GLU A 127 8.37 20.98 7.63
C GLU A 127 9.32 19.76 7.63
N MET A 128 10.50 19.87 8.26
CA MET A 128 11.49 18.79 8.36
C MET A 128 11.08 17.67 9.32
N GLU A 129 10.37 17.99 10.41
CA GLU A 129 9.77 17.02 11.33
C GLU A 129 8.62 16.27 10.65
N SER A 130 7.73 16.97 9.95
CA SER A 130 6.67 16.36 9.14
C SER A 130 7.24 15.41 8.07
N PHE A 131 8.33 15.81 7.42
CA PHE A 131 9.05 14.97 6.47
C PHE A 131 9.64 13.74 7.18
N SER A 132 10.49 13.91 8.20
CA SER A 132 11.15 12.81 8.93
C SER A 132 10.18 11.77 9.49
N ASP A 133 9.02 12.22 10.01
CA ASP A 133 7.95 11.35 10.52
C ASP A 133 7.23 10.55 9.41
N ALA A 134 7.27 11.01 8.16
CA ALA A 134 6.74 10.27 7.01
C ALA A 134 7.61 9.06 6.64
N TYR A 135 8.93 9.16 6.81
CA TYR A 135 9.90 8.17 6.34
C TYR A 135 10.39 7.22 7.44
N ASP A 136 9.88 7.34 8.66
CA ASP A 136 10.25 6.42 9.72
C ASP A 136 9.52 5.08 9.54
N CYS A 137 10.25 3.97 9.45
CA CYS A 137 9.68 2.60 9.37
C CYS A 137 9.06 2.14 10.69
N ARG A 138 8.50 3.09 11.46
CA ARG A 138 7.91 2.94 12.77
C ARG A 138 6.48 3.51 12.76
N PRO A 139 5.48 2.76 13.24
CA PRO A 139 5.56 1.33 13.53
C PRO A 139 5.86 0.51 12.26
N PRO A 140 6.46 -0.69 12.39
CA PRO A 140 6.59 -1.62 11.27
C PRO A 140 5.19 -1.96 10.71
N PRO A 141 5.11 -2.48 9.48
CA PRO A 141 3.85 -2.97 8.92
C PRO A 141 3.34 -4.13 9.79
N ILE A 142 2.15 -3.97 10.34
CA ILE A 142 1.50 -4.90 11.28
C ILE A 142 0.19 -5.40 10.69
N PHE A 143 -0.66 -4.52 10.16
CA PHE A 143 -2.00 -4.88 9.70
C PHE A 143 -1.97 -5.88 8.56
N ILE A 144 -1.21 -5.62 7.49
CA ILE A 144 -1.16 -6.48 6.31
C ILE A 144 -0.59 -7.87 6.63
N PRO A 145 0.54 -8.00 7.34
CA PRO A 145 1.01 -9.31 7.79
C PRO A 145 0.01 -10.05 8.69
N LEU A 146 -0.67 -9.35 9.61
CA LEU A 146 -1.65 -9.96 10.50
C LEU A 146 -2.87 -10.50 9.76
N ILE A 147 -3.44 -9.73 8.82
CA ILE A 147 -4.62 -10.18 8.08
C ILE A 147 -4.27 -11.31 7.12
N THR A 148 -3.09 -11.28 6.47
CA THR A 148 -2.56 -12.42 5.70
C THR A 148 -2.39 -13.66 6.59
N ALA A 149 -1.84 -13.52 7.80
CA ALA A 149 -1.70 -14.65 8.72
C ALA A 149 -3.06 -15.22 9.13
N ALA A 150 -4.08 -14.38 9.34
CA ALA A 150 -5.43 -14.81 9.64
C ALA A 150 -6.07 -15.60 8.49
N GLU A 151 -5.90 -15.15 7.24
CA GLU A 151 -6.37 -15.87 6.04
C GLU A 151 -5.73 -17.25 5.92
N ILE A 152 -4.41 -17.34 6.11
CA ILE A 152 -3.67 -18.61 6.07
C ILE A 152 -4.15 -19.53 7.21
N ALA A 153 -4.31 -19.00 8.43
CA ALA A 153 -4.75 -19.79 9.57
C ALA A 153 -6.17 -20.37 9.36
N VAL A 154 -7.11 -19.56 8.87
CA VAL A 154 -8.48 -20.01 8.57
C VAL A 154 -8.47 -21.05 7.44
N PHE A 155 -7.67 -20.84 6.39
CA PHE A 155 -7.55 -21.81 5.31
C PHE A 155 -7.00 -23.16 5.82
N LEU A 156 -5.93 -23.13 6.63
CA LEU A 156 -5.35 -24.33 7.21
C LEU A 156 -6.33 -25.04 8.15
N TYR A 157 -7.12 -24.30 8.92
CA TYR A 157 -8.16 -24.88 9.78
C TYR A 157 -9.13 -25.74 8.96
N TYR A 158 -9.75 -25.18 7.92
CA TYR A 158 -10.71 -25.93 7.10
C TYR A 158 -10.06 -27.02 6.23
N ALA A 159 -8.80 -26.84 5.84
CA ALA A 159 -8.04 -27.85 5.08
C ALA A 159 -7.69 -29.09 5.90
N LEU A 160 -7.50 -28.91 7.21
CA LEU A 160 -7.05 -29.96 8.14
C LEU A 160 -8.20 -30.57 8.97
N GLU A 161 -9.29 -29.83 9.19
CA GLU A 161 -10.47 -30.32 9.93
C GLU A 161 -11.09 -31.55 9.21
N PRO A 162 -11.16 -32.73 9.85
CA PRO A 162 -11.55 -33.97 9.17
C PRO A 162 -12.92 -33.92 8.47
N ALA A 163 -13.92 -33.29 9.09
CA ALA A 163 -15.26 -33.18 8.52
C ALA A 163 -15.29 -32.28 7.27
N SER A 164 -14.61 -31.13 7.35
CA SER A 164 -14.50 -30.19 6.24
C SER A 164 -13.68 -30.77 5.10
N ARG A 165 -12.55 -31.41 5.39
CA ARG A 165 -11.70 -32.08 4.40
C ARG A 165 -12.41 -33.22 3.67
N ALA A 166 -13.26 -33.98 4.36
CA ALA A 166 -14.04 -35.05 3.76
C ALA A 166 -15.12 -34.52 2.80
N LYS A 167 -15.73 -33.37 3.13
CA LYS A 167 -16.81 -32.76 2.34
C LYS A 167 -16.30 -31.86 1.21
N TRP A 168 -15.23 -31.12 1.45
CA TRP A 168 -14.67 -30.08 0.60
C TRP A 168 -13.15 -30.27 0.47
N PRO A 169 -12.68 -31.32 -0.21
CA PRO A 169 -11.25 -31.59 -0.33
C PRO A 169 -10.53 -30.43 -1.02
N VAL A 170 -9.46 -29.94 -0.39
CA VAL A 170 -8.67 -28.82 -0.91
C VAL A 170 -7.84 -29.26 -2.10
N THR A 171 -7.95 -28.52 -3.20
CA THR A 171 -7.16 -28.67 -4.42
C THR A 171 -6.55 -27.33 -4.82
N ALA A 172 -5.93 -27.26 -5.99
CA ALA A 172 -5.38 -26.02 -6.56
C ALA A 172 -6.45 -24.92 -6.71
N SER A 173 -7.66 -25.32 -7.11
CA SER A 173 -8.74 -24.43 -7.56
C SER A 173 -10.09 -24.72 -6.89
N SER A 174 -10.13 -25.60 -5.88
CA SER A 174 -11.34 -25.93 -5.13
C SER A 174 -11.02 -26.26 -3.67
N GLY A 175 -12.05 -26.42 -2.83
CA GLY A 175 -11.91 -26.71 -1.40
C GLY A 175 -12.54 -25.68 -0.48
N CYS A 176 -13.43 -24.83 -1.01
CA CYS A 176 -14.15 -23.85 -0.21
C CYS A 176 -15.20 -24.53 0.70
N PRO A 177 -15.21 -24.24 2.01
CA PRO A 177 -16.23 -24.77 2.92
C PRO A 177 -17.55 -24.00 2.76
N MET A 178 -18.44 -24.50 1.89
CA MET A 178 -19.68 -23.80 1.51
C MET A 178 -20.69 -23.60 2.65
N ASP A 179 -20.57 -24.37 3.75
CA ASP A 179 -21.45 -24.24 4.92
C ASP A 179 -20.89 -23.30 5.99
N SER A 180 -19.71 -22.72 5.76
CA SER A 180 -19.01 -21.90 6.75
C SER A 180 -19.83 -20.66 7.16
N PRO A 181 -19.82 -20.29 8.46
CA PRO A 181 -20.41 -19.02 8.91
C PRO A 181 -19.71 -17.79 8.33
N LEU A 182 -18.49 -17.94 7.80
CA LEU A 182 -17.70 -16.84 7.25
C LEU A 182 -18.04 -16.52 5.78
N LEU A 183 -18.63 -17.48 5.06
CA LEU A 183 -18.98 -17.35 3.64
C LEU A 183 -19.99 -16.22 3.42
N TYR A 184 -19.80 -15.38 2.41
CA TYR A 184 -20.88 -14.53 1.92
C TYR A 184 -21.90 -15.38 1.17
N HIS A 185 -23.11 -15.49 1.74
CA HIS A 185 -24.17 -16.31 1.18
C HIS A 185 -25.33 -15.42 0.73
N PRO A 186 -25.75 -15.46 -0.55
CA PRO A 186 -26.78 -14.55 -1.08
C PRO A 186 -28.12 -14.71 -0.37
N LYS A 187 -28.45 -15.91 0.12
CA LYS A 187 -29.69 -16.13 0.89
C LYS A 187 -29.60 -15.74 2.37
N LYS A 188 -28.50 -15.14 2.85
CA LYS A 188 -28.30 -14.77 4.27
C LYS A 188 -27.79 -13.33 4.42
N ARG A 189 -28.31 -12.41 3.62
CA ARG A 189 -27.88 -11.00 3.59
C ARG A 189 -28.15 -10.24 4.89
N TRP A 190 -29.09 -10.71 5.72
CA TRP A 190 -29.31 -10.16 7.06
C TRP A 190 -28.14 -10.44 8.03
N GLU A 191 -27.28 -11.43 7.73
CA GLU A 191 -26.09 -11.75 8.52
C GLU A 191 -24.94 -10.81 8.13
N ALA A 192 -25.00 -9.56 8.58
CA ALA A 192 -24.13 -8.46 8.13
C ALA A 192 -22.61 -8.75 8.20
N TRP A 193 -22.17 -9.57 9.15
CA TRP A 193 -20.75 -9.96 9.25
C TRP A 193 -20.23 -10.68 8.01
N ARG A 194 -21.11 -11.36 7.25
CA ARG A 194 -20.77 -12.08 6.02
C ARG A 194 -20.27 -11.17 4.90
N PHE A 195 -20.59 -9.87 4.96
CA PHE A 195 -20.06 -8.87 4.02
C PHE A 195 -18.59 -8.54 4.30
N LEU A 196 -18.05 -8.95 5.45
CA LEU A 196 -16.65 -8.76 5.82
C LEU A 196 -15.90 -10.09 5.94
N SER A 197 -16.47 -11.07 6.63
CA SER A 197 -15.79 -12.33 6.98
C SER A 197 -15.41 -13.20 5.78
N TYR A 198 -16.04 -12.99 4.63
CA TYR A 198 -15.79 -13.78 3.42
C TYR A 198 -14.34 -13.68 2.93
N MET A 199 -13.63 -12.60 3.29
CA MET A 199 -12.23 -12.39 2.96
C MET A 199 -11.31 -13.48 3.51
N LEU A 200 -11.71 -14.13 4.61
CA LEU A 200 -10.91 -15.15 5.30
C LEU A 200 -11.01 -16.53 4.63
N LEU A 201 -12.02 -16.76 3.79
CA LEU A 201 -12.20 -18.02 3.08
C LEU A 201 -11.59 -17.92 1.69
N HIS A 202 -11.01 -19.02 1.22
CA HIS A 202 -10.43 -19.11 -0.12
C HIS A 202 -10.89 -20.41 -0.80
N ASN A 203 -10.87 -20.40 -2.13
CA ASN A 203 -11.28 -21.53 -2.94
C ASN A 203 -10.08 -22.13 -3.66
N GLY A 204 -9.38 -23.02 -2.95
CA GLY A 204 -8.12 -23.63 -3.40
C GLY A 204 -6.87 -22.85 -2.99
N TYR A 205 -5.73 -23.55 -2.98
CA TYR A 205 -4.48 -22.98 -2.51
C TYR A 205 -3.86 -21.95 -3.47
N ILE A 206 -4.11 -22.06 -4.79
CA ILE A 206 -3.62 -21.05 -5.75
C ILE A 206 -4.32 -19.71 -5.49
N HIS A 207 -5.64 -19.74 -5.23
CA HIS A 207 -6.41 -18.54 -4.93
C HIS A 207 -5.90 -17.86 -3.65
N LEU A 208 -5.59 -18.62 -2.60
CA LEU A 208 -4.98 -18.08 -1.38
C LEU A 208 -3.59 -17.49 -1.65
N ILE A 209 -2.69 -18.24 -2.29
CA ILE A 209 -1.31 -17.81 -2.54
C ILE A 209 -1.28 -16.50 -3.33
N PHE A 210 -2.12 -16.37 -4.36
CA PHE A 210 -2.18 -15.15 -5.16
C PHE A 210 -2.68 -13.95 -4.36
N ASN A 211 -3.74 -14.11 -3.55
CA ASN A 211 -4.22 -13.04 -2.67
C ASN A 211 -3.14 -12.63 -1.66
N CYS A 212 -2.52 -13.59 -0.97
CA CYS A 212 -1.42 -13.32 -0.04
C CYS A 212 -0.27 -12.57 -0.71
N LEU A 213 0.11 -12.97 -1.93
CA LEU A 213 1.21 -12.33 -2.67
C LEU A 213 0.87 -10.88 -3.04
N VAL A 214 -0.30 -10.63 -3.63
CA VAL A 214 -0.73 -9.27 -4.00
C VAL A 214 -0.87 -8.40 -2.75
N GLN A 215 -1.50 -8.93 -1.71
CA GLN A 215 -1.70 -8.26 -0.43
C GLN A 215 -0.38 -7.91 0.27
N LEU A 216 0.56 -8.85 0.34
CA LEU A 216 1.87 -8.60 0.96
C LEU A 216 2.68 -7.59 0.15
N ILE A 217 2.75 -7.74 -1.19
CA ILE A 217 3.54 -6.83 -2.02
C ILE A 217 2.95 -5.42 -1.98
N LEU A 218 1.66 -5.27 -2.28
CA LEU A 218 1.05 -3.95 -2.41
C LEU A 218 0.71 -3.33 -1.05
N GLY A 219 0.23 -4.15 -0.12
CA GLY A 219 -0.22 -3.70 1.19
C GLY A 219 0.94 -3.31 2.10
N VAL A 220 2.01 -4.11 2.17
CA VAL A 220 3.17 -3.78 3.02
C VAL A 220 3.83 -2.49 2.54
N LEU A 221 3.95 -2.30 1.23
CA LEU A 221 4.49 -1.05 0.67
C LEU A 221 3.63 0.17 1.04
N LEU A 222 2.30 0.07 0.93
CA LEU A 222 1.41 1.15 1.38
C LEU A 222 1.49 1.36 2.89
N GLU A 223 1.58 0.30 3.69
CA GLU A 223 1.58 0.40 5.15
C GLU A 223 2.88 1.00 5.68
N LEU A 224 4.01 0.75 5.02
CA LEU A 224 5.29 1.41 5.33
C LEU A 224 5.19 2.94 5.18
N VAL A 225 4.53 3.41 4.11
CA VAL A 225 4.41 4.84 3.77
C VAL A 225 3.27 5.52 4.56
N HIS A 226 2.10 4.89 4.63
CA HIS A 226 0.87 5.50 5.14
C HIS A 226 0.47 5.00 6.53
N LYS A 227 1.16 3.99 7.09
CA LYS A 227 0.90 3.38 8.40
C LYS A 227 -0.42 2.61 8.46
N LEU A 228 -0.53 1.74 9.47
CA LEU A 228 -1.62 0.78 9.59
C LEU A 228 -3.02 1.40 9.70
N TRP A 229 -3.14 2.56 10.36
CA TRP A 229 -4.44 3.21 10.60
C TRP A 229 -5.02 3.87 9.35
N ARG A 230 -4.23 4.03 8.28
CA ARG A 230 -4.72 4.48 6.97
C ARG A 230 -4.99 3.30 6.06
N VAL A 231 -4.07 2.35 6.00
CA VAL A 231 -4.16 1.19 5.08
C VAL A 231 -5.20 0.17 5.54
N GLY A 232 -5.33 -0.05 6.86
CA GLY A 232 -6.32 -0.97 7.42
C GLY A 232 -7.75 -0.64 7.01
N PRO A 233 -8.22 0.60 7.24
CA PRO A 233 -9.54 1.03 6.76
C PRO A 233 -9.71 0.92 5.25
N VAL A 234 -8.70 1.29 4.43
CA VAL A 234 -8.74 1.12 2.96
C VAL A 234 -9.03 -0.32 2.56
N TYR A 235 -8.30 -1.25 3.16
CA TYR A 235 -8.48 -2.66 2.89
C TYR A 235 -9.86 -3.17 3.32
N LEU A 236 -10.25 -2.92 4.58
CA LEU A 236 -11.50 -3.44 5.14
C LEU A 236 -12.75 -2.84 4.47
N LEU A 237 -12.73 -1.53 4.20
CA LEU A 237 -13.80 -0.85 3.48
C LEU A 237 -13.87 -1.29 2.02
N GLY A 238 -12.73 -1.64 1.43
CA GLY A 238 -12.63 -2.29 0.13
C GLY A 238 -13.30 -3.68 0.09
N VAL A 239 -13.06 -4.50 1.12
CA VAL A 239 -13.72 -5.80 1.29
C VAL A 239 -15.24 -5.64 1.38
N VAL A 240 -15.73 -4.71 2.19
CA VAL A 240 -17.18 -4.45 2.31
C VAL A 240 -17.76 -3.92 0.99
N ALA A 241 -17.06 -3.00 0.31
CA ALA A 241 -17.50 -2.50 -0.99
C ALA A 241 -17.53 -3.61 -2.06
N GLY A 242 -16.56 -4.53 -2.02
CA GLY A 242 -16.51 -5.70 -2.91
C GLY A 242 -17.70 -6.63 -2.70
N SER A 243 -18.02 -6.99 -1.46
CA SER A 243 -19.20 -7.82 -1.19
C SER A 243 -20.51 -7.12 -1.51
N LEU A 244 -20.63 -5.82 -1.25
CA LEU A 244 -21.80 -5.03 -1.65
C LEU A 244 -21.95 -4.98 -3.17
N ALA A 245 -20.88 -4.73 -3.92
CA ALA A 245 -20.91 -4.74 -5.37
C ALA A 245 -21.29 -6.14 -5.91
N SER A 246 -20.69 -7.20 -5.37
CA SER A 246 -21.06 -8.59 -5.70
C SER A 246 -22.52 -8.88 -5.39
N SER A 247 -23.04 -8.40 -4.25
CA SER A 247 -24.43 -8.58 -3.87
C SER A 247 -25.42 -7.93 -4.84
N CYS A 248 -25.02 -6.84 -5.49
CA CYS A 248 -25.81 -6.08 -6.46
C CYS A 248 -25.68 -6.64 -7.88
N PHE A 249 -24.47 -6.95 -8.33
CA PHE A 249 -24.22 -7.30 -9.74
C PHE A 249 -24.13 -8.82 -9.99
N ASP A 250 -23.80 -9.60 -8.96
CA ASP A 250 -23.75 -11.07 -8.97
C ASP A 250 -24.65 -11.68 -7.86
N PRO A 251 -25.95 -11.30 -7.79
CA PRO A 251 -26.75 -11.44 -6.58
C PRO A 251 -27.07 -12.89 -6.16
N ARG A 252 -26.73 -13.89 -6.97
CA ARG A 252 -26.99 -15.31 -6.72
C ARG A 252 -25.74 -16.13 -6.40
N ILE A 253 -24.57 -15.50 -6.44
CA ILE A 253 -23.29 -16.18 -6.29
C ILE A 253 -22.80 -16.02 -4.84
N ALA A 254 -22.29 -17.10 -4.27
CA ALA A 254 -21.60 -17.02 -2.98
C ALA A 254 -20.18 -16.48 -3.19
N LEU A 255 -19.70 -15.66 -2.26
CA LEU A 255 -18.44 -14.93 -2.41
C LEU A 255 -17.44 -15.36 -1.33
N VAL A 256 -16.20 -15.55 -1.74
CA VAL A 256 -15.03 -15.82 -0.89
C VAL A 256 -13.80 -15.14 -1.46
N GLY A 257 -12.82 -14.89 -0.60
CA GLY A 257 -11.50 -14.42 -0.96
C GLY A 257 -11.23 -12.99 -0.54
N ALA A 258 -9.99 -12.72 -0.17
CA ALA A 258 -9.47 -11.41 0.21
C ALA A 258 -9.43 -10.39 -0.94
N SER A 259 -9.82 -10.78 -2.16
CA SER A 259 -9.58 -10.02 -3.38
C SER A 259 -10.27 -8.65 -3.40
N GLY A 260 -11.41 -8.47 -2.73
CA GLY A 260 -12.03 -7.14 -2.56
C GLY A 260 -11.07 -6.14 -1.88
N GLY A 261 -10.33 -6.60 -0.87
CA GLY A 261 -9.28 -5.83 -0.21
C GLY A 261 -8.03 -5.67 -1.09
N CYS A 262 -7.59 -6.72 -1.79
CA CYS A 262 -6.48 -6.64 -2.74
C CYS A 262 -6.73 -5.59 -3.85
N TYR A 263 -7.92 -5.57 -4.43
CA TYR A 263 -8.29 -4.59 -5.45
C TYR A 263 -8.46 -3.19 -4.86
N ALA A 264 -8.86 -3.06 -3.60
CA ALA A 264 -8.82 -1.76 -2.92
C ALA A 264 -7.38 -1.25 -2.71
N LEU A 265 -6.42 -2.12 -2.41
CA LEU A 265 -5.00 -1.73 -2.38
C LEU A 265 -4.51 -1.31 -3.77
N ILE A 266 -4.92 -2.02 -4.84
CA ILE A 266 -4.61 -1.63 -6.23
C ILE A 266 -5.20 -0.26 -6.57
N GLY A 267 -6.48 -0.03 -6.23
CA GLY A 267 -7.15 1.26 -6.41
C GLY A 267 -6.49 2.40 -5.63
N ALA A 268 -6.03 2.11 -4.41
CA ALA A 268 -5.31 3.07 -3.57
C ALA A 268 -3.92 3.42 -4.15
N HIS A 269 -3.19 2.43 -4.68
CA HIS A 269 -1.95 2.68 -5.42
C HIS A 269 -2.20 3.51 -6.67
N PHE A 270 -3.28 3.22 -7.41
CA PHE A 270 -3.67 3.99 -8.59
C PHE A 270 -3.96 5.45 -8.22
N ALA A 271 -4.73 5.69 -7.14
CA ALA A 271 -4.98 7.03 -6.60
C ALA A 271 -3.68 7.75 -6.24
N ASN A 272 -2.74 7.05 -5.59
CA ASN A 272 -1.45 7.61 -5.22
C ASN A 272 -0.60 7.99 -6.45
N VAL A 273 -0.62 7.17 -7.50
CA VAL A 273 0.06 7.48 -8.78
C VAL A 273 -0.59 8.68 -9.48
N LEU A 274 -1.92 8.80 -9.45
CA LEU A 274 -2.63 9.94 -10.03
C LEU A 274 -2.32 11.25 -9.31
N LEU A 275 -2.31 11.24 -7.98
CA LEU A 275 -2.05 12.43 -7.17
C LEU A 275 -0.60 12.91 -7.27
N ASN A 276 0.36 11.99 -7.36
CA ASN A 276 1.79 12.29 -7.33
C ASN A 276 2.48 12.06 -8.67
N TRP A 277 1.75 12.18 -9.79
CA TRP A 277 2.26 11.80 -11.10
C TRP A 277 3.52 12.59 -11.48
N GLU A 278 3.50 13.92 -11.32
CA GLU A 278 4.60 14.80 -11.70
C GLU A 278 5.87 14.49 -10.90
N GLU A 279 5.72 14.28 -9.60
CA GLU A 279 6.80 13.98 -8.66
C GLU A 279 7.42 12.60 -8.92
N MET A 280 6.61 11.62 -9.34
CA MET A 280 7.08 10.27 -9.68
C MET A 280 7.72 10.16 -11.07
N GLN A 281 7.45 11.11 -11.97
CA GLN A 281 8.08 11.17 -13.30
C GLN A 281 9.32 12.05 -13.34
N HIS A 282 9.61 12.82 -12.29
CA HIS A 282 10.80 13.65 -12.29
C HIS A 282 12.07 12.79 -12.31
N ASP A 283 12.91 12.96 -13.32
CA ASP A 283 14.19 12.26 -13.45
C ASP A 283 14.12 10.73 -13.40
N TRP A 284 12.96 10.16 -13.71
CA TRP A 284 12.68 8.74 -13.52
C TRP A 284 13.58 7.81 -14.34
N LEU A 285 14.18 8.30 -15.43
CA LEU A 285 15.13 7.56 -16.27
C LEU A 285 16.60 7.69 -15.82
N LYS A 286 16.92 8.51 -14.80
CA LYS A 286 18.32 8.78 -14.43
C LYS A 286 19.05 7.56 -13.86
N ASN A 287 18.35 6.67 -13.16
CA ASN A 287 18.93 5.46 -12.59
C ASN A 287 17.86 4.36 -12.40
N PRO A 288 18.27 3.09 -12.22
CA PRO A 288 17.33 1.97 -12.08
C PRO A 288 16.36 2.11 -10.90
N VAL A 289 16.78 2.77 -9.81
CA VAL A 289 15.96 2.95 -8.61
C VAL A 289 14.81 3.91 -8.90
N SER A 290 15.10 5.05 -9.54
CA SER A 290 14.10 6.01 -9.99
C SER A 290 13.14 5.42 -11.02
N PHE A 291 13.60 4.51 -11.88
CA PHE A 291 12.75 3.83 -12.85
C PHE A 291 11.69 2.95 -12.18
N PHE A 292 12.10 2.11 -11.22
CA PHE A 292 11.16 1.25 -10.48
C PHE A 292 10.23 2.06 -9.55
N GLY A 293 10.67 3.24 -9.10
CA GLY A 293 9.83 4.15 -8.34
C GLY A 293 8.83 4.94 -9.18
N SER A 294 9.00 4.96 -10.51
CA SER A 294 8.22 5.79 -11.42
C SER A 294 6.74 5.43 -11.47
N GLY A 295 5.90 6.43 -11.76
CA GLY A 295 4.46 6.23 -11.93
C GLY A 295 4.15 5.27 -13.08
N VAL A 296 4.94 5.31 -14.16
CA VAL A 296 4.76 4.45 -15.35
C VAL A 296 5.00 2.98 -15.00
N PHE A 297 6.12 2.67 -14.34
CA PHE A 297 6.44 1.30 -13.95
C PHE A 297 5.36 0.74 -13.01
N ARG A 298 4.95 1.52 -12.00
CA ARG A 298 3.89 1.12 -11.09
C ARG A 298 2.57 0.89 -11.82
N LEU A 299 2.17 1.77 -12.74
CA LEU A 299 0.94 1.59 -13.51
C LEU A 299 0.98 0.29 -14.33
N ILE A 300 2.10 -0.01 -14.98
CA ILE A 300 2.28 -1.24 -15.75
C ILE A 300 2.14 -2.47 -14.84
N VAL A 301 2.79 -2.48 -13.68
CA VAL A 301 2.69 -3.58 -12.71
C VAL A 301 1.24 -3.75 -12.23
N LEU A 302 0.56 -2.66 -11.88
CA LEU A 302 -0.85 -2.71 -11.45
C LEU A 302 -1.76 -3.24 -12.56
N LEU A 303 -1.55 -2.81 -13.82
CA LEU A 303 -2.32 -3.29 -14.96
C LEU A 303 -2.06 -4.78 -15.25
N LEU A 304 -0.82 -5.25 -15.14
CA LEU A 304 -0.49 -6.67 -15.30
C LEU A 304 -1.09 -7.52 -14.20
N LEU A 305 -1.03 -7.08 -12.94
CA LEU A 305 -1.62 -7.79 -11.80
C LEU A 305 -3.15 -7.84 -11.88
N ALA A 306 -3.81 -6.69 -12.01
CA ALA A 306 -5.27 -6.61 -12.07
C ALA A 306 -5.83 -7.22 -13.36
N GLY A 307 -5.18 -6.96 -14.50
CA GLY A 307 -5.57 -7.48 -15.80
C GLY A 307 -5.34 -8.99 -15.92
N GLY A 308 -4.24 -9.51 -15.40
CA GLY A 308 -3.95 -10.95 -15.39
C GLY A 308 -4.95 -11.73 -14.53
N ASP A 309 -5.22 -11.25 -13.32
CA ASP A 309 -6.19 -11.87 -12.40
C ASP A 309 -7.63 -11.80 -12.94
N THR A 310 -8.07 -10.61 -13.38
CA THR A 310 -9.39 -10.45 -14.00
C THR A 310 -9.51 -11.28 -15.27
N GLY A 311 -8.48 -11.30 -16.11
CA GLY A 311 -8.44 -12.08 -17.35
C GLY A 311 -8.55 -13.58 -17.08
N LEU A 312 -7.84 -14.09 -16.07
CA LEU A 312 -7.95 -15.50 -15.66
C LEU A 312 -9.34 -15.83 -15.11
N ALA A 313 -9.93 -14.93 -14.30
CA ALA A 313 -11.29 -15.10 -13.79
C ALA A 313 -12.34 -15.10 -14.93
N VAL A 314 -12.18 -14.24 -15.93
CA VAL A 314 -13.03 -14.21 -17.15
C VAL A 314 -12.85 -15.51 -17.92
N TYR A 315 -11.61 -15.93 -18.15
CA TYR A 315 -11.32 -17.17 -18.87
C TYR A 315 -11.96 -18.36 -18.17
N ASN A 316 -11.77 -18.49 -16.86
CA ASN A 316 -12.38 -19.55 -16.08
C ASN A 316 -13.90 -19.51 -16.21
N ARG A 317 -14.55 -18.36 -16.06
CA ARG A 317 -16.03 -18.28 -16.14
C ARG A 317 -16.59 -18.74 -17.48
N PHE A 318 -15.98 -18.36 -18.59
CA PHE A 318 -16.55 -18.61 -19.92
C PHE A 318 -16.05 -19.90 -20.58
N PHE A 319 -14.89 -20.40 -20.17
CA PHE A 319 -14.23 -21.53 -20.84
C PHE A 319 -14.00 -22.74 -19.92
N ILE A 320 -14.07 -22.60 -18.59
CA ILE A 320 -13.90 -23.70 -17.64
C ILE A 320 -15.11 -23.78 -16.71
N ASP A 321 -15.91 -24.85 -16.80
CA ASP A 321 -17.11 -25.04 -15.97
C ASP A 321 -16.77 -25.32 -14.48
N THR A 322 -16.20 -24.32 -13.82
CA THR A 322 -15.86 -24.33 -12.39
C THR A 322 -17.04 -23.77 -11.61
N ARG A 323 -17.62 -24.60 -10.74
CA ARG A 323 -18.78 -24.25 -9.90
C ARG A 323 -18.49 -23.17 -8.85
N SER A 324 -17.23 -22.77 -8.68
CA SER A 324 -16.77 -21.72 -7.78
C SER A 324 -16.36 -20.49 -8.59
N GLN A 325 -17.23 -19.48 -8.61
CA GLN A 325 -17.06 -18.30 -9.46
C GLN A 325 -16.46 -17.15 -8.64
N THR A 326 -15.30 -16.64 -9.06
CA THR A 326 -14.79 -15.36 -8.59
C THR A 326 -15.68 -14.24 -9.15
N SER A 327 -16.13 -13.32 -8.29
CA SER A 327 -17.04 -12.24 -8.71
C SER A 327 -16.24 -11.05 -9.24
N PHE A 328 -16.41 -10.70 -10.52
CA PHE A 328 -15.81 -9.49 -11.10
C PHE A 328 -16.31 -8.23 -10.42
N ALA A 329 -17.58 -8.26 -9.99
CA ALA A 329 -18.18 -7.17 -9.26
C ALA A 329 -17.46 -6.93 -7.92
N ALA A 330 -16.99 -7.97 -7.24
CA ALA A 330 -16.20 -7.82 -6.03
C ALA A 330 -14.85 -7.13 -6.29
N HIS A 331 -14.17 -7.51 -7.38
CA HIS A 331 -12.91 -6.87 -7.78
C HIS A 331 -13.12 -5.40 -8.15
N GLY A 332 -14.14 -5.11 -8.98
CA GLY A 332 -14.50 -3.76 -9.37
C GLY A 332 -14.92 -2.88 -8.20
N GLY A 333 -15.77 -3.39 -7.31
CA GLY A 333 -16.23 -2.69 -6.10
C GLY A 333 -15.07 -2.37 -5.16
N GLY A 334 -14.17 -3.32 -4.94
CA GLY A 334 -12.94 -3.12 -4.18
C GLY A 334 -12.05 -2.04 -4.80
N PHE A 335 -11.80 -2.11 -6.11
CA PHE A 335 -10.98 -1.12 -6.82
C PHE A 335 -11.54 0.30 -6.73
N VAL A 336 -12.83 0.46 -7.01
CA VAL A 336 -13.51 1.76 -6.93
C VAL A 336 -13.46 2.30 -5.49
N ALA A 337 -13.70 1.47 -4.48
CA ALA A 337 -13.54 1.88 -3.09
C ALA A 337 -12.11 2.32 -2.80
N GLY A 338 -11.10 1.53 -3.17
CA GLY A 338 -9.69 1.88 -3.00
C GLY A 338 -9.32 3.21 -3.63
N LEU A 339 -9.80 3.48 -4.85
CA LEU A 339 -9.60 4.74 -5.55
C LEU A 339 -10.25 5.92 -4.81
N LEU A 340 -11.52 5.77 -4.42
CA LEU A 340 -12.30 6.83 -3.81
C LEU A 340 -11.86 7.13 -2.38
N ILE A 341 -11.55 6.12 -1.56
CA ILE A 341 -11.12 6.32 -0.18
C ILE A 341 -9.61 6.52 -0.07
N GLY A 342 -8.83 6.08 -1.06
CA GLY A 342 -7.40 6.30 -1.11
C GLY A 342 -7.03 7.78 -1.08
N VAL A 343 -7.76 8.63 -1.80
CA VAL A 343 -7.52 10.08 -1.80
C VAL A 343 -7.76 10.72 -0.41
N PRO A 344 -8.89 10.44 0.29
CA PRO A 344 -9.11 10.92 1.66
C PRO A 344 -8.18 10.34 2.74
N LEU A 345 -7.91 9.03 2.69
CA LEU A 345 -7.26 8.34 3.79
C LEU A 345 -5.76 8.22 3.65
N LEU A 346 -5.20 8.18 2.43
CA LEU A 346 -3.75 8.17 2.26
C LEU A 346 -3.15 9.54 2.57
N ARG A 347 -1.88 9.53 2.95
CA ARG A 347 -1.17 10.75 3.28
C ARG A 347 -0.88 11.51 1.99
N ASN A 348 -1.47 12.69 1.86
CA ASN A 348 -1.10 13.67 0.85
C ASN A 348 -0.10 14.66 1.47
N ILE A 349 1.13 14.68 0.95
CA ILE A 349 2.25 15.42 1.54
C ILE A 349 2.13 16.92 1.22
N ASP A 350 1.77 17.27 -0.01
CA ASP A 350 1.56 18.65 -0.47
C ASP A 350 0.15 18.83 -1.01
N VAL A 351 -0.78 19.23 -0.14
CA VAL A 351 -2.19 19.39 -0.53
C VAL A 351 -2.37 20.64 -1.42
N LYS A 352 -2.61 20.45 -2.71
CA LYS A 352 -3.02 21.51 -3.65
C LYS A 352 -4.49 21.90 -3.37
N GLN A 353 -4.89 23.12 -3.72
CA GLN A 353 -6.26 23.59 -3.43
C GLN A 353 -7.34 22.75 -4.14
N TRP A 354 -7.08 22.29 -5.36
CA TRP A 354 -7.98 21.43 -6.13
C TRP A 354 -8.12 20.02 -5.50
N GLU A 355 -7.08 19.52 -4.84
CA GLU A 355 -7.09 18.22 -4.16
C GLU A 355 -8.01 18.24 -2.93
N ARG A 356 -8.17 19.39 -2.28
CA ARG A 356 -9.15 19.56 -1.19
C ARG A 356 -10.59 19.43 -1.70
N VAL A 357 -10.86 19.87 -2.92
CA VAL A 357 -12.18 19.68 -3.56
C VAL A 357 -12.37 18.21 -3.95
N MET A 358 -11.35 17.59 -4.55
CA MET A 358 -11.38 16.16 -4.90
C MET A 358 -11.57 15.26 -3.68
N PHE A 359 -10.96 15.60 -2.53
CA PHE A 359 -11.17 14.92 -1.25
C PHE A 359 -12.68 14.79 -0.93
N TRP A 360 -13.41 15.90 -0.96
CA TRP A 360 -14.82 15.91 -0.62
C TRP A 360 -15.67 15.22 -1.68
N ILE A 361 -15.38 15.41 -2.96
CA ILE A 361 -16.09 14.74 -4.05
C ILE A 361 -15.95 13.22 -3.92
N PHE A 362 -14.73 12.72 -3.71
CA PHE A 362 -14.47 11.29 -3.62
C PHE A 362 -15.08 10.69 -2.36
N LEU A 363 -15.02 11.40 -1.23
CA LEU A 363 -15.65 10.97 0.02
C LEU A 363 -17.19 10.90 -0.12
N VAL A 364 -17.82 11.94 -0.68
CA VAL A 364 -19.27 11.96 -0.91
C VAL A 364 -19.68 10.85 -1.86
N LEU A 365 -18.95 10.68 -2.97
CA LEU A 365 -19.23 9.62 -3.93
C LEU A 365 -19.12 8.23 -3.30
N TYR A 366 -18.09 7.99 -2.48
CA TYR A 366 -17.94 6.74 -1.74
C TYR A 366 -19.12 6.49 -0.81
N VAL A 367 -19.50 7.48 0.01
CA VAL A 367 -20.64 7.36 0.94
C VAL A 367 -21.95 7.08 0.20
N LEU A 368 -22.18 7.75 -0.94
CA LEU A 368 -23.36 7.52 -1.77
C LEU A 368 -23.41 6.08 -2.31
N LEU A 369 -22.30 5.57 -2.86
CA LEU A 369 -22.23 4.20 -3.40
C LEU A 369 -22.43 3.15 -2.30
N MET A 370 -21.80 3.33 -1.13
CA MET A 370 -21.97 2.42 0.01
C MET A 370 -23.41 2.44 0.51
N THR A 371 -24.01 3.63 0.65
CA THR A 371 -25.40 3.78 1.07
C THR A 371 -26.33 3.10 0.07
N ALA A 372 -26.13 3.29 -1.23
CA ALA A 372 -26.93 2.63 -2.27
C ALA A 372 -26.82 1.10 -2.19
N GLY A 373 -25.61 0.55 -2.02
CA GLY A 373 -25.40 -0.89 -1.86
C GLY A 373 -26.05 -1.45 -0.59
N ILE A 374 -25.99 -0.73 0.52
CA ILE A 374 -26.65 -1.11 1.77
C ILE A 374 -28.18 -1.09 1.60
N MET A 375 -28.73 -0.01 1.04
CA MET A 375 -30.18 0.11 0.78
C MET A 375 -30.66 -1.00 -0.17
N PHE A 376 -29.89 -1.32 -1.20
CA PHE A 376 -30.19 -2.46 -2.07
C PHE A 376 -30.31 -3.78 -1.27
N ASN A 377 -29.41 -4.06 -0.33
CA ASN A 377 -29.50 -5.28 0.46
C ASN A 377 -30.65 -5.26 1.47
N ILE A 378 -31.02 -4.10 2.01
CA ILE A 378 -32.17 -3.94 2.90
C ILE A 378 -33.48 -4.20 2.15
N PHE A 379 -33.66 -3.59 0.98
CA PHE A 379 -34.95 -3.61 0.25
C PHE A 379 -35.08 -4.74 -0.77
N CYS A 380 -34.01 -5.05 -1.53
CA CYS A 380 -34.02 -6.11 -2.56
C CYS A 380 -33.42 -7.44 -2.06
N GLY A 381 -32.57 -7.40 -1.03
CA GLY A 381 -31.78 -8.55 -0.62
C GLY A 381 -32.55 -9.65 0.12
N ASN A 382 -33.59 -9.29 0.90
CA ASN A 382 -34.28 -10.19 1.82
C ASN A 382 -35.57 -10.81 1.26
N GLU A 383 -36.31 -10.12 0.39
CA GLU A 383 -37.56 -10.64 -0.21
C GLU A 383 -37.32 -11.52 -1.45
N GLY A 384 -36.05 -11.78 -1.77
CA GLY A 384 -35.62 -12.60 -2.88
C GLY A 384 -35.12 -11.75 -4.05
N VAL A 385 -33.89 -12.00 -4.45
CA VAL A 385 -33.25 -11.45 -5.66
C VAL A 385 -34.16 -11.55 -6.89
N ASP A 386 -35.07 -12.52 -6.92
CA ASP A 386 -36.02 -12.76 -7.99
C ASP A 386 -37.06 -11.62 -8.15
N LEU A 387 -37.33 -10.82 -7.10
CA LEU A 387 -38.18 -9.63 -7.19
C LEU A 387 -37.49 -8.50 -7.97
N CYS A 388 -36.19 -8.31 -7.80
CA CYS A 388 -35.42 -7.23 -8.45
C CYS A 388 -34.75 -7.66 -9.76
N TYR A 389 -34.50 -8.96 -9.99
CA TYR A 389 -33.82 -9.49 -11.20
C TYR A 389 -34.66 -10.46 -12.03
N GLY A 390 -35.88 -10.80 -11.60
CA GLY A 390 -36.69 -11.87 -12.19
C GLY A 390 -36.09 -13.26 -11.92
N PRO A 391 -36.83 -14.37 -12.10
CA PRO A 391 -36.30 -15.72 -11.89
C PRO A 391 -35.11 -16.05 -12.84
N PRO A 392 -34.26 -17.02 -12.51
CA PRO A 392 -33.17 -17.44 -13.38
C PRO A 392 -33.70 -17.83 -14.76
N ARG A 393 -33.05 -17.38 -15.83
CA ARG A 393 -33.36 -17.89 -17.17
C ARG A 393 -33.09 -19.40 -17.18
N PRO A 394 -34.02 -20.23 -17.69
CA PRO A 394 -33.82 -21.66 -17.76
C PRO A 394 -32.56 -21.96 -18.58
N THR A 395 -31.65 -22.77 -18.04
CA THR A 395 -30.52 -23.29 -18.80
C THR A 395 -31.02 -24.26 -19.88
N PRO A 396 -30.28 -24.49 -20.97
CA PRO A 396 -30.70 -25.43 -22.03
C PRO A 396 -31.08 -26.83 -21.50
N ASN A 397 -30.40 -27.30 -20.46
CA ASN A 397 -30.71 -28.58 -19.79
C ASN A 397 -32.05 -28.57 -19.03
N SER A 398 -32.49 -27.41 -18.53
CA SER A 398 -33.80 -27.28 -17.87
C SER A 398 -34.96 -27.20 -18.87
N LEU A 399 -34.74 -26.67 -20.09
CA LEU A 399 -35.74 -26.70 -21.17
C LEU A 399 -36.03 -28.15 -21.63
N LEU A 400 -35.00 -29.00 -21.66
CA LEU A 400 -35.14 -30.45 -21.91
C LEU A 400 -35.91 -31.19 -20.79
N GLN A 401 -35.78 -30.75 -19.53
CA GLN A 401 -36.56 -31.30 -18.42
C GLN A 401 -38.02 -30.81 -18.41
N PHE A 402 -38.30 -29.61 -18.90
CA PHE A 402 -39.68 -29.12 -19.06
C PHE A 402 -40.40 -29.79 -20.23
N ALA A 403 -39.69 -30.14 -21.31
CA ALA A 403 -40.24 -30.87 -22.45
C ALA A 403 -40.60 -32.34 -22.16
N THR A 404 -40.07 -32.93 -21.08
CA THR A 404 -40.28 -34.34 -20.71
C THR A 404 -41.26 -34.55 -19.55
N ARG A 405 -41.83 -33.48 -18.97
CA ARG A 405 -42.89 -33.63 -17.96
C ARG A 405 -44.22 -33.98 -18.64
N PRO A 406 -44.87 -35.11 -18.30
CA PRO A 406 -46.22 -35.37 -18.77
C PRO A 406 -47.17 -34.27 -18.25
N PRO A 407 -48.18 -33.87 -19.04
CA PRO A 407 -49.12 -32.83 -18.62
C PRO A 407 -49.82 -33.26 -17.32
N PRO A 408 -50.16 -32.31 -16.43
CA PRO A 408 -50.90 -32.62 -15.22
C PRO A 408 -52.23 -33.27 -15.60
N VAL A 409 -52.47 -34.46 -15.05
CA VAL A 409 -53.74 -35.17 -15.15
C VAL A 409 -54.80 -34.27 -14.50
N ARG A 410 -55.79 -33.84 -15.29
CA ARG A 410 -56.93 -33.05 -14.83
C ARG A 410 -57.86 -33.87 -13.96
#